data_AF-A0A7J9T2C7-F1
#
_entry.id   AF-A0A7J9T2C7-F1
#
_cell.length_a   1.000
_cell.length_b   1.000
_cell.length_c   1.000
_cell.angle_alpha   90.00
_cell.angle_beta   90.00
_cell.angle_gamma   90.00
#
_symmetry.space_group_name_H-M   'P 1'
#
loop_
_entity.id
_entity.type
_entity.pdbx_description
1 polymer ?
#
loop_
_entity_poly.entity_id
_entity_poly.type
_entity_poly.pdbx_seq_one_letter_code
_entity_poly.pdbx_strand_id
1 'polypeptide(L)'
;MTADTQIEKLTDILGSNLVALVQYHTGDETRLLAVCNHIDLTTLRSIKPLKEVPLVMTKEELTDGVDVFPIEFLNIKQHYEVLHGEDCLADITISKKHLRHQLEFEFRSKLIHLREEYLQFKGKDLEHLILAAVPTLMPILGALIHLKDLRNDWTDAEELFRIVSDGYGIDTQVLEDIYGIRHKTAKMSKDKEQYIEHIIRILSDIGEIIDELEVNE
;
A
#
# COMPACT_ATOMS: atom_id res chain seq x y z
N MET A 1 15.40 -14.49 -15.87
CA MET A 1 14.08 -14.44 -16.53
C MET A 1 13.73 -12.97 -16.59
N THR A 2 13.61 -12.39 -17.79
CA THR A 2 13.28 -10.97 -17.94
C THR A 2 11.78 -10.76 -17.67
N ALA A 3 11.36 -9.54 -17.34
CA ALA A 3 9.96 -9.21 -17.13
C ALA A 3 9.09 -9.62 -18.33
N ASP A 4 9.58 -9.40 -19.54
CA ASP A 4 8.92 -9.80 -20.80
C ASP A 4 8.60 -11.30 -20.87
N THR A 5 9.51 -12.16 -20.42
CA THR A 5 9.30 -13.62 -20.42
C THR A 5 8.17 -14.05 -19.48
N GLN A 6 7.88 -13.25 -18.45
CA GLN A 6 6.83 -13.58 -17.49
C GLN A 6 5.45 -13.09 -17.96
N ILE A 7 5.40 -11.93 -18.59
CA ILE A 7 4.20 -11.37 -19.22
C ILE A 7 3.67 -12.31 -20.30
N GLU A 8 4.57 -12.79 -21.19
CA GLU A 8 4.23 -13.78 -22.22
C GLU A 8 3.66 -15.05 -21.60
N LYS A 9 4.31 -15.61 -20.57
CA LYS A 9 3.83 -16.81 -19.88
C LYS A 9 2.45 -16.63 -19.25
N LEU A 10 2.20 -15.50 -18.58
CA LEU A 10 0.89 -15.22 -17.98
C LEU A 10 -0.20 -15.14 -19.05
N THR A 11 0.09 -14.45 -20.14
CA THR A 11 -0.81 -14.32 -21.29
C THR A 11 -1.11 -15.68 -21.92
N ASP A 12 -0.09 -16.52 -22.11
CA ASP A 12 -0.25 -17.87 -22.65
C ASP A 12 -1.03 -18.81 -21.73
N ILE A 13 -0.74 -18.78 -20.42
CA ILE A 13 -1.38 -19.66 -19.42
C ILE A 13 -2.85 -19.31 -19.25
N LEU A 14 -3.18 -18.02 -19.18
CA LEU A 14 -4.54 -17.56 -18.92
C LEU A 14 -5.35 -17.42 -20.22
N GLY A 15 -4.70 -17.23 -21.36
CA GLY A 15 -5.32 -17.22 -22.69
C GLY A 15 -6.54 -16.31 -22.76
N SER A 16 -7.66 -16.83 -23.27
CA SER A 16 -8.92 -16.08 -23.36
C SER A 16 -9.58 -15.77 -22.02
N ASN A 17 -9.09 -16.34 -20.90
CA ASN A 17 -9.57 -15.97 -19.57
C ASN A 17 -8.96 -14.64 -19.10
N LEU A 18 -7.76 -14.27 -19.60
CA LEU A 18 -7.14 -12.99 -19.27
C LEU A 18 -7.86 -11.85 -19.98
N VAL A 19 -8.34 -10.90 -19.19
CA VAL A 19 -8.96 -9.66 -19.67
C VAL A 19 -7.90 -8.59 -19.83
N ALA A 20 -7.10 -8.39 -18.79
CA ALA A 20 -6.07 -7.38 -18.73
C ALA A 20 -4.93 -7.85 -17.85
N LEU A 21 -3.71 -7.49 -18.22
CA LEU A 21 -2.53 -7.62 -17.38
C LEU A 21 -1.94 -6.24 -17.18
N VAL A 22 -1.82 -5.85 -15.92
CA VAL A 22 -1.38 -4.53 -15.50
C VAL A 22 -0.15 -4.66 -14.63
N GLN A 23 0.86 -3.83 -14.90
CA GLN A 23 1.95 -3.59 -13.97
C GLN A 23 1.64 -2.36 -13.14
N TYR A 24 1.87 -2.40 -11.84
CA TYR A 24 1.70 -1.24 -10.97
C TYR A 24 2.79 -1.19 -9.90
N HIS A 25 2.94 -0.03 -9.27
CA HIS A 25 3.93 0.20 -8.22
C HIS A 25 3.26 0.44 -6.88
N THR A 26 3.82 -0.12 -5.81
CA THR A 26 3.40 0.18 -4.43
C THR A 26 4.66 0.33 -3.59
N GLY A 27 4.97 1.58 -3.21
CA GLY A 27 6.30 1.90 -2.69
C GLY A 27 7.38 1.55 -3.72
N ASP A 28 8.42 0.83 -3.29
CA ASP A 28 9.53 0.41 -4.14
C ASP A 28 9.28 -0.91 -4.90
N GLU A 29 8.08 -1.49 -4.77
CA GLU A 29 7.75 -2.79 -5.33
C GLU A 29 6.93 -2.65 -6.62
N THR A 30 7.44 -3.22 -7.71
CA THR A 30 6.66 -3.47 -8.93
C THR A 30 5.87 -4.77 -8.76
N ARG A 31 4.57 -4.73 -9.05
CA ARG A 31 3.64 -5.85 -8.92
C ARG A 31 2.81 -6.00 -10.20
N LEU A 32 2.23 -7.18 -10.38
CA LEU A 32 1.34 -7.50 -11.50
C LEU A 32 -0.09 -7.71 -10.99
N LEU A 33 -1.07 -7.19 -11.72
CA LEU A 33 -2.50 -7.46 -11.57
C LEU A 33 -2.99 -8.15 -12.85
N ALA A 34 -3.49 -9.37 -12.72
CA ALA A 34 -4.18 -10.08 -13.79
C ALA A 34 -5.69 -10.04 -13.54
N VAL A 35 -6.40 -9.38 -14.44
CA VAL A 35 -7.87 -9.34 -14.45
C VAL A 35 -8.36 -10.49 -15.30
N CYS A 36 -9.24 -11.33 -14.75
CA CYS A 36 -9.75 -12.53 -15.40
C CYS A 36 -11.28 -12.47 -15.59
N ASN A 37 -11.80 -13.24 -16.55
CA ASN A 37 -13.25 -13.42 -16.69
C ASN A 37 -13.81 -14.29 -15.55
N HIS A 38 -13.05 -15.28 -15.09
CA HIS A 38 -13.40 -16.13 -13.95
C HIS A 38 -12.14 -16.60 -13.22
N ILE A 39 -12.25 -16.82 -11.91
CA ILE A 39 -11.18 -17.37 -11.08
C ILE A 39 -11.72 -18.58 -10.33
N ASP A 40 -11.20 -19.75 -10.68
CA ASP A 40 -11.46 -21.02 -10.01
C ASP A 40 -10.14 -21.69 -9.60
N LEU A 41 -10.23 -22.84 -8.93
CA LEU A 41 -9.04 -23.57 -8.50
C LEU A 41 -8.18 -24.02 -9.70
N THR A 42 -8.76 -24.24 -10.87
CA THR A 42 -8.04 -24.60 -12.10
C THR A 42 -7.15 -23.44 -12.54
N THR A 43 -7.71 -22.24 -12.60
CA THR A 43 -7.01 -20.99 -12.91
C THR A 43 -5.89 -20.74 -11.91
N LEU A 44 -6.16 -20.86 -10.61
CA LEU A 44 -5.14 -20.66 -9.58
C LEU A 44 -4.01 -21.70 -9.68
N ARG A 45 -4.32 -22.96 -9.99
CA ARG A 45 -3.31 -24.01 -10.18
C ARG A 45 -2.42 -23.77 -11.40
N SER A 46 -2.94 -23.18 -12.46
CA SER A 46 -2.15 -22.94 -13.69
C SER A 46 -1.10 -21.85 -13.49
N ILE A 47 -1.40 -20.83 -12.67
CA ILE A 47 -0.48 -19.72 -12.37
C ILE A 47 0.38 -19.95 -11.12
N LYS A 48 0.00 -20.87 -10.23
CA LYS A 48 0.77 -21.21 -9.01
C LYS A 48 2.27 -21.50 -9.21
N PRO A 49 2.71 -22.12 -10.32
CA PRO A 49 4.15 -22.39 -10.55
C PRO A 49 4.96 -21.15 -10.95
N LEU A 50 4.33 -20.00 -11.19
CA LEU A 50 5.03 -18.78 -11.57
C LEU A 50 5.89 -18.26 -10.42
N LYS A 51 7.03 -17.65 -10.78
CA LYS A 51 7.98 -17.13 -9.81
C LYS A 51 7.43 -15.89 -9.08
N GLU A 52 6.78 -15.00 -9.82
CA GLU A 52 6.10 -13.84 -9.24
C GLU A 52 4.61 -14.02 -9.47
N VAL A 53 3.87 -14.08 -8.37
CA VAL A 53 2.44 -14.36 -8.39
C VAL A 53 1.72 -13.02 -8.53
N PRO A 54 0.93 -12.82 -9.60
CA PRO A 54 0.16 -11.59 -9.73
C PRO A 54 -0.95 -11.55 -8.68
N LEU A 55 -1.37 -10.35 -8.30
CA LEU A 55 -2.71 -10.15 -7.78
C LEU A 55 -3.69 -10.60 -8.86
N VAL A 56 -4.67 -11.43 -8.50
CA VAL A 56 -5.68 -11.92 -9.44
C VAL A 56 -7.05 -11.46 -8.99
N MET A 57 -7.79 -10.85 -9.91
CA MET A 57 -9.15 -10.38 -9.66
C MET A 57 -10.02 -10.64 -10.89
N THR A 58 -11.31 -10.80 -10.68
CA THR A 58 -12.30 -10.77 -11.76
C THR A 58 -12.67 -9.33 -12.12
N LYS A 59 -13.28 -9.10 -13.29
CA LYS A 59 -13.85 -7.78 -13.65
C LYS A 59 -14.87 -7.28 -12.60
N GLU A 60 -15.69 -8.21 -12.09
CA GLU A 60 -16.72 -7.93 -11.10
C GLU A 60 -16.07 -7.49 -9.78
N GLU A 61 -15.11 -8.25 -9.26
CA GLU A 61 -14.35 -7.88 -8.05
C GLU A 61 -13.60 -6.55 -8.18
N LEU A 62 -13.12 -6.22 -9.40
CA LEU A 62 -12.47 -4.94 -9.65
C LEU A 62 -13.43 -3.75 -9.49
N THR A 63 -14.71 -3.94 -9.84
CA THR A 63 -15.74 -2.91 -9.76
C THR A 63 -16.34 -2.84 -8.36
N ASP A 64 -16.68 -4.01 -7.80
CA ASP A 64 -17.38 -4.13 -6.54
C ASP A 64 -16.46 -4.04 -5.31
N GLY A 65 -15.14 -4.11 -5.51
CA GLY A 65 -14.17 -4.01 -4.42
C GLY A 65 -13.72 -2.59 -4.08
N VAL A 66 -14.08 -1.58 -4.90
CA VAL A 66 -13.51 -0.21 -4.80
C VAL A 66 -13.92 0.49 -3.50
N ASP A 67 -15.12 0.22 -3.01
CA ASP A 67 -15.63 0.76 -1.74
C ASP A 67 -15.05 0.05 -0.50
N VAL A 68 -14.64 -1.22 -0.65
CA VAL A 68 -14.03 -2.03 0.41
C VAL A 68 -12.51 -1.82 0.52
N PHE A 69 -11.82 -1.69 -0.62
CA PHE A 69 -10.35 -1.59 -0.71
C PHE A 69 -9.84 -0.30 -1.37
N PRO A 70 -10.41 0.90 -1.06
CA PRO A 70 -10.07 2.14 -1.77
C PRO A 70 -8.57 2.51 -1.73
N ILE A 71 -7.85 2.18 -0.66
CA ILE A 71 -6.40 2.41 -0.55
C ILE A 71 -5.64 1.56 -1.58
N GLU A 72 -5.97 0.28 -1.71
CA GLU A 72 -5.33 -0.63 -2.67
C GLU A 72 -5.57 -0.17 -4.11
N PHE A 73 -6.82 0.15 -4.46
CA PHE A 73 -7.16 0.66 -5.79
C PHE A 73 -6.49 2.00 -6.07
N LEU A 74 -6.40 2.90 -5.09
CA LEU A 74 -5.69 4.16 -5.24
C LEU A 74 -4.20 3.92 -5.53
N ASN A 75 -3.55 3.04 -4.77
CA ASN A 75 -2.13 2.70 -4.96
C ASN A 75 -1.87 2.07 -6.34
N ILE A 76 -2.76 1.18 -6.79
CA ILE A 76 -2.69 0.61 -8.14
C ILE A 76 -2.82 1.74 -9.18
N LYS A 77 -3.82 2.63 -9.04
CA LYS A 77 -4.08 3.70 -10.02
C LYS A 77 -3.00 4.77 -10.11
N GLN A 78 -2.22 5.02 -9.06
CA GLN A 78 -1.22 6.09 -9.07
C GLN A 78 -0.14 5.88 -10.15
N HIS A 79 0.34 4.65 -10.31
CA HIS A 79 1.46 4.33 -11.20
C HIS A 79 1.29 2.95 -11.84
N TYR A 80 0.34 2.83 -12.78
CA TYR A 80 0.13 1.60 -13.55
C TYR A 80 0.45 1.73 -15.04
N GLU A 81 0.73 0.59 -15.65
CA GLU A 81 0.90 0.39 -17.08
C GLU A 81 0.09 -0.83 -17.50
N VAL A 82 -0.76 -0.68 -18.52
CA VAL A 82 -1.48 -1.80 -19.13
C VAL A 82 -0.54 -2.53 -20.08
N LEU A 83 -0.16 -3.75 -19.73
CA LEU A 83 0.75 -4.59 -20.51
C LEU A 83 0.01 -5.44 -21.55
N HIS A 84 -1.24 -5.79 -21.26
CA HIS A 84 -2.10 -6.57 -22.15
C HIS A 84 -3.58 -6.24 -21.90
N GLY A 85 -4.41 -6.26 -22.95
CA GLY A 85 -5.86 -6.15 -22.83
C GLY A 85 -6.38 -4.72 -22.73
N GLU A 86 -7.57 -4.58 -22.14
CA GLU A 86 -8.24 -3.29 -21.95
C GLU A 86 -7.80 -2.59 -20.66
N ASP A 87 -7.87 -1.26 -20.62
CA ASP A 87 -7.63 -0.51 -19.39
C ASP A 87 -8.84 -0.58 -18.45
N CYS A 88 -8.86 -1.59 -17.59
CA CYS A 88 -9.92 -1.80 -16.60
C CYS A 88 -9.86 -0.82 -15.43
N LEU A 89 -8.78 -0.04 -15.30
CA LEU A 89 -8.55 0.83 -14.15
C LEU A 89 -8.92 2.29 -14.44
N ALA A 90 -8.95 2.72 -15.71
CA ALA A 90 -9.18 4.10 -16.13
C ALA A 90 -10.40 4.74 -15.42
N ASP A 91 -11.55 4.06 -15.43
CA ASP A 91 -12.83 4.60 -14.95
C ASP A 91 -13.09 4.40 -13.44
N ILE A 92 -12.18 3.72 -12.72
CA ILE A 92 -12.33 3.52 -11.27
C ILE A 92 -12.23 4.87 -10.55
N THR A 93 -13.27 5.20 -9.79
CA THR A 93 -13.31 6.43 -8.98
C THR A 93 -13.24 6.07 -7.51
N ILE A 94 -12.26 6.64 -6.80
CA ILE A 94 -12.09 6.42 -5.36
C ILE A 94 -12.94 7.42 -4.59
N SER A 95 -13.94 6.93 -3.85
CA SER A 95 -14.75 7.76 -2.98
C SER A 95 -13.96 8.18 -1.74
N LYS A 96 -13.93 9.49 -1.44
CA LYS A 96 -13.28 10.00 -0.23
C LYS A 96 -13.91 9.47 1.06
N LYS A 97 -15.22 9.20 1.04
CA LYS A 97 -15.94 8.62 2.16
C LYS A 97 -15.44 7.21 2.50
N HIS A 98 -15.34 6.34 1.49
CA HIS A 98 -14.81 4.99 1.67
C HIS A 98 -13.32 5.03 2.03
N LEU A 99 -12.55 5.91 1.36
CA LEU A 99 -11.13 6.10 1.65
C LEU A 99 -10.89 6.53 3.09
N ARG A 100 -11.67 7.51 3.60
CA ARG A 100 -11.61 7.96 5.00
C ARG A 100 -11.87 6.80 5.96
N HIS A 101 -12.94 6.02 5.72
CA HIS A 101 -13.27 4.87 6.56
C HIS A 101 -12.14 3.83 6.59
N GLN A 102 -11.58 3.47 5.44
CA GLN A 102 -10.49 2.51 5.41
C GLN A 102 -9.23 3.06 6.08
N LEU A 103 -8.91 4.34 5.87
CA LEU A 103 -7.78 4.99 6.55
C LEU A 103 -7.94 4.95 8.07
N GLU A 104 -9.12 5.28 8.60
CA GLU A 104 -9.42 5.20 10.03
C GLU A 104 -9.21 3.77 10.56
N PHE A 105 -9.72 2.77 9.83
CA PHE A 105 -9.52 1.36 10.16
C PHE A 105 -8.04 0.98 10.16
N GLU A 106 -7.27 1.37 9.14
CA GLU A 106 -5.85 1.06 9.02
C GLU A 106 -5.03 1.65 10.16
N PHE A 107 -5.23 2.93 10.49
CA PHE A 107 -4.49 3.56 11.59
C PHE A 107 -4.84 2.95 12.95
N ARG A 108 -6.13 2.72 13.22
CA ARG A 108 -6.58 2.11 14.49
C ARG A 108 -6.10 0.65 14.63
N SER A 109 -6.26 -0.15 13.58
CA SER A 109 -5.84 -1.56 13.60
C SER A 109 -4.33 -1.71 13.76
N LYS A 110 -3.53 -0.91 13.04
CA LYS A 110 -2.06 -0.94 13.17
C LYS A 110 -1.59 -0.46 14.53
N LEU A 111 -2.26 0.53 15.13
CA LEU A 111 -1.96 0.95 16.50
C LEU A 111 -2.19 -0.17 17.50
N ILE A 112 -3.29 -0.91 17.37
CA ILE A 112 -3.58 -2.07 18.20
C ILE A 112 -2.51 -3.15 18.01
N HIS A 113 -2.25 -3.57 16.77
CA HIS A 113 -1.27 -4.61 16.48
C HIS A 113 0.14 -4.22 16.94
N LEU A 114 0.58 -2.98 16.74
CA LEU A 114 1.89 -2.51 17.21
C LEU A 114 2.02 -2.64 18.74
N ARG A 115 0.96 -2.28 19.47
CA ARG A 115 0.92 -2.40 20.94
C ARG A 115 0.93 -3.87 21.36
N GLU A 116 0.18 -4.73 20.68
CA GLU A 116 0.17 -6.17 20.95
C GLU A 116 1.53 -6.82 20.70
N GLU A 117 2.15 -6.55 19.56
CA GLU A 117 3.48 -7.05 19.20
C GLU A 117 4.55 -6.55 20.18
N TYR A 118 4.47 -5.27 20.58
CA TYR A 118 5.34 -4.72 21.61
C TYR A 118 5.18 -5.42 22.98
N LEU A 119 3.95 -5.71 23.41
CA LEU A 119 3.70 -6.37 24.69
C LEU A 119 4.15 -7.84 24.71
N GLN A 120 4.12 -8.51 23.57
CA GLN A 120 4.58 -9.90 23.44
C GLN A 120 6.11 -10.03 23.35
N PHE A 121 6.81 -8.89 23.22
CA PHE A 121 8.24 -8.82 22.98
C PHE A 121 9.10 -9.38 24.13
N LYS A 122 10.17 -10.12 23.78
CA LYS A 122 11.15 -10.69 24.74
C LYS A 122 12.63 -10.53 24.32
N GLY A 123 13.02 -9.41 23.68
CA GLY A 123 14.41 -9.09 23.29
C GLY A 123 14.67 -9.11 21.78
N LYS A 124 15.83 -8.61 21.29
CA LYS A 124 16.38 -8.47 19.90
C LYS A 124 15.48 -8.20 18.67
N ASP A 125 14.24 -8.65 18.58
CA ASP A 125 13.32 -8.51 17.43
C ASP A 125 12.68 -7.13 17.25
N LEU A 126 12.88 -6.18 18.17
CA LEU A 126 12.22 -4.87 18.11
C LEU A 126 12.65 -4.05 16.88
N GLU A 127 13.84 -4.33 16.37
CA GLU A 127 14.34 -3.74 15.14
C GLU A 127 13.58 -4.23 13.91
N HIS A 128 13.15 -5.48 13.88
CA HIS A 128 12.32 -5.98 12.79
C HIS A 128 10.96 -5.25 12.77
N LEU A 129 10.36 -5.08 13.95
CA LEU A 129 9.12 -4.33 14.12
C LEU A 129 9.25 -2.88 13.65
N ILE A 130 10.31 -2.19 14.06
CA ILE A 130 10.60 -0.81 13.66
C ILE A 130 10.77 -0.71 12.13
N LEU A 131 11.57 -1.60 11.53
CA LEU A 131 11.85 -1.58 10.09
C LEU A 131 10.65 -1.98 9.22
N ALA A 132 9.63 -2.63 9.80
CA ALA A 132 8.39 -2.96 9.13
C ALA A 132 7.40 -1.77 9.04
N ALA A 133 7.59 -0.71 9.84
CA ALA A 133 6.67 0.42 9.89
C ALA A 133 6.57 1.15 8.54
N VAL A 134 7.71 1.50 7.93
CA VAL A 134 7.75 2.26 6.66
C VAL A 134 7.06 1.56 5.49
N PRO A 135 7.41 0.31 5.11
CA PRO A 135 6.72 -0.35 4.00
C PRO A 135 5.22 -0.56 4.26
N THR A 136 4.83 -0.67 5.54
CA THR A 136 3.43 -0.80 5.94
C THR A 136 2.67 0.53 5.84
N LEU A 137 3.30 1.64 6.20
CA LEU A 137 2.63 2.95 6.28
C LEU A 137 2.69 3.73 4.96
N MET A 138 3.73 3.60 4.14
CA MET A 138 3.87 4.39 2.91
C MET A 138 2.63 4.37 2.00
N PRO A 139 2.00 3.22 1.68
CA PRO A 139 0.80 3.20 0.83
C PRO A 139 -0.40 3.93 1.46
N ILE A 140 -0.47 3.95 2.80
CA ILE A 140 -1.55 4.57 3.58
C ILE A 140 -1.31 6.09 3.68
N LEU A 141 -0.07 6.50 3.85
CA LEU A 141 0.34 7.90 3.80
C LEU A 141 0.10 8.51 2.41
N GLY A 142 0.33 7.77 1.33
CA GLY A 142 -0.06 8.17 -0.02
C GLY A 142 -1.57 8.37 -0.16
N ALA A 143 -2.37 7.54 0.50
CA ALA A 143 -3.83 7.70 0.55
C ALA A 143 -4.28 8.93 1.36
N LEU A 144 -3.56 9.33 2.41
CA LEU A 144 -3.82 10.59 3.12
C LEU A 144 -3.66 11.82 2.22
N ILE A 145 -2.62 11.84 1.38
CA ILE A 145 -2.40 12.92 0.41
C ILE A 145 -3.62 13.09 -0.48
N HIS A 146 -4.18 11.98 -0.98
CA HIS A 146 -5.37 12.00 -1.81
C HIS A 146 -6.63 12.43 -1.04
N LEU A 147 -6.78 12.00 0.21
CA LEU A 147 -7.94 12.33 1.03
C LEU A 147 -8.14 13.85 1.17
N LYS A 148 -7.05 14.60 1.39
CA LYS A 148 -7.06 16.07 1.56
C LYS A 148 -6.76 16.87 0.28
N ASP A 149 -6.69 16.23 -0.89
CA ASP A 149 -6.26 16.88 -2.15
C ASP A 149 -4.93 17.64 -2.01
N LEU A 150 -4.00 17.07 -1.25
CA LEU A 150 -2.65 17.64 -1.13
C LEU A 150 -1.89 17.45 -2.44
N ARG A 151 -0.78 18.18 -2.60
CA ARG A 151 0.12 18.01 -3.76
C ARG A 151 0.51 16.54 -3.90
N ASN A 152 0.36 15.99 -5.11
CA ASN A 152 0.57 14.57 -5.40
C ASN A 152 1.73 14.36 -6.39
N ASP A 153 2.62 15.34 -6.53
CA ASP A 153 3.77 15.36 -7.42
C ASP A 153 5.08 14.96 -6.71
N TRP A 154 4.98 14.25 -5.59
CA TRP A 154 6.15 13.79 -4.83
C TRP A 154 6.93 12.74 -5.62
N THR A 155 8.26 12.84 -5.56
CA THR A 155 9.14 11.94 -6.33
C THR A 155 9.88 10.92 -5.49
N ASP A 156 9.85 11.06 -4.16
CA ASP A 156 10.52 10.17 -3.22
C ASP A 156 9.81 10.12 -1.86
N ALA A 157 10.30 9.23 -0.99
CA ALA A 157 9.72 9.01 0.33
C ALA A 157 9.85 10.22 1.27
N GLU A 158 10.94 10.99 1.19
CA GLU A 158 11.15 12.17 2.03
C GLU A 158 10.12 13.24 1.71
N GLU A 159 9.84 13.47 0.41
CA GLU A 159 8.78 14.38 -0.01
C GLU A 159 7.40 13.92 0.44
N LEU A 160 7.10 12.63 0.33
CA LEU A 160 5.84 12.05 0.80
C LEU A 160 5.66 12.29 2.31
N PHE A 161 6.69 12.03 3.13
CA PHE A 161 6.62 12.26 4.57
C PHE A 161 6.41 13.73 4.90
N ARG A 162 7.13 14.64 4.23
CA ARG A 162 6.98 16.09 4.41
C ARG A 162 5.58 16.58 4.04
N ILE A 163 5.00 16.12 2.93
CA ILE A 163 3.64 16.53 2.53
C ILE A 163 2.61 16.10 3.57
N VAL A 164 2.74 14.88 4.10
CA VAL A 164 1.84 14.41 5.16
C VAL A 164 2.06 15.18 6.45
N SER A 165 3.31 15.39 6.86
CA SER A 165 3.69 16.21 8.01
C SER A 165 3.02 17.60 7.97
N ASP A 166 3.20 18.32 6.86
CA ASP A 166 2.65 19.67 6.68
C ASP A 166 1.11 19.65 6.58
N GLY A 167 0.54 18.69 5.85
CA GLY A 167 -0.90 18.61 5.59
C GLY A 167 -1.74 18.11 6.76
N TYR A 168 -1.13 17.39 7.71
CA TYR A 168 -1.79 16.84 8.90
C TYR A 168 -1.28 17.45 10.20
N GLY A 169 -0.20 18.22 10.19
CA GLY A 169 0.37 18.86 11.38
C GLY A 169 0.99 17.84 12.34
N ILE A 170 1.62 16.79 11.81
CA ILE A 170 2.20 15.69 12.59
C ILE A 170 3.71 15.60 12.36
N ASP A 171 4.45 15.05 13.31
CA ASP A 171 5.88 14.81 13.16
C ASP A 171 6.17 13.43 12.54
N THR A 172 6.59 13.42 11.27
CA THR A 172 6.96 12.21 10.53
C THR A 172 8.45 11.88 10.57
N GLN A 173 9.28 12.60 11.35
CA GLN A 173 10.75 12.43 11.33
C GLN A 173 11.20 10.99 11.62
N VAL A 174 10.46 10.28 12.47
CA VAL A 174 10.76 8.86 12.77
C VAL A 174 10.66 7.98 11.51
N LEU A 175 9.75 8.28 10.58
CA LEU A 175 9.59 7.51 9.35
C LEU A 175 10.74 7.77 8.38
N GLU A 176 11.21 9.01 8.28
CA GLU A 176 12.42 9.37 7.54
C GLU A 176 13.65 8.64 8.10
N ASP A 177 13.82 8.64 9.43
CA ASP A 177 14.92 7.93 10.09
C ASP A 177 14.89 6.43 9.77
N ILE A 178 13.71 5.79 9.90
CA ILE A 178 13.52 4.36 9.62
C ILE A 178 13.78 4.06 8.13
N TYR A 179 13.30 4.92 7.23
CA TYR A 179 13.53 4.78 5.79
C TYR A 179 15.03 4.80 5.46
N GLY A 180 15.79 5.74 6.06
CA GLY A 180 17.24 5.81 5.90
C GLY A 180 17.98 4.61 6.46
N ILE A 181 17.54 4.07 7.61
CA ILE A 181 18.11 2.83 8.17
C ILE A 181 17.87 1.64 7.23
N ARG A 182 16.63 1.49 6.72
CA ARG A 182 16.26 0.42 5.79
C ARG A 182 17.10 0.46 4.51
N HIS A 183 17.38 1.65 4.00
CA HIS A 183 18.19 1.88 2.80
C HIS A 183 19.69 1.98 3.08
N LYS A 184 20.14 1.70 4.31
CA LYS A 184 21.54 1.70 4.74
C LYS A 184 22.25 3.06 4.56
N THR A 185 21.49 4.15 4.48
CA THR A 185 22.02 5.52 4.48
C THR A 185 22.19 6.06 5.90
N ALA A 186 21.52 5.44 6.88
CA ALA A 186 21.65 5.72 8.31
C ALA A 186 21.83 4.44 9.14
N LYS A 187 22.16 4.59 10.43
CA LYS A 187 22.19 3.51 11.41
C LYS A 187 21.25 3.84 12.56
N MET A 188 20.66 2.82 13.15
CA MET A 188 19.85 2.98 14.35
C MET A 188 20.72 3.52 15.49
N SER A 189 20.47 4.78 15.86
CA SER A 189 21.26 5.55 16.83
C SER A 189 20.51 5.84 18.12
N LYS A 190 19.18 5.98 18.05
CA LYS A 190 18.28 6.17 19.18
C LYS A 190 17.98 4.83 19.89
N ASP A 191 17.45 4.94 21.11
CA ASP A 191 16.83 3.79 21.78
C ASP A 191 15.70 3.23 20.90
N LYS A 192 15.59 1.90 20.80
CA LYS A 192 14.57 1.22 20.00
C LYS A 192 13.16 1.57 20.51
N GLU A 193 12.99 1.74 21.83
CA GLU A 193 11.69 2.12 22.41
C GLU A 193 11.26 3.52 21.98
N GLN A 194 12.18 4.45 21.71
CA GLN A 194 11.83 5.79 21.20
C GLN A 194 11.25 5.74 19.78
N TYR A 195 11.72 4.82 18.93
CA TYR A 195 11.08 4.63 17.62
C TYR A 195 9.66 4.12 17.78
N ILE A 196 9.44 3.14 18.66
CA ILE A 196 8.11 2.59 18.94
C ILE A 196 7.18 3.68 19.48
N GLU A 197 7.64 4.49 20.44
CA GLU A 197 6.89 5.62 20.98
C GLU A 197 6.45 6.60 19.89
N HIS A 198 7.37 6.98 19.00
CA HIS A 198 7.05 7.90 17.92
C HIS A 198 6.12 7.29 16.85
N ILE A 199 6.26 5.99 16.54
CA ILE A 199 5.32 5.29 15.64
C ILE A 199 3.92 5.24 16.27
N ILE A 200 3.81 4.94 17.57
CA ILE A 200 2.55 4.96 18.32
C ILE A 200 1.91 6.35 18.22
N ARG A 201 2.68 7.42 18.39
CA ARG A 201 2.19 8.80 18.29
C ARG A 201 1.64 9.09 16.90
N ILE A 202 2.38 8.79 15.83
CA ILE A 202 1.90 8.96 14.44
C ILE A 202 0.58 8.22 14.21
N LEU A 203 0.52 6.95 14.62
CA LEU A 203 -0.68 6.13 14.41
C LEU A 203 -1.89 6.67 15.19
N SER A 204 -1.68 7.16 16.41
CA SER A 204 -2.72 7.75 17.25
C SER A 204 -3.20 9.08 16.69
N ASP A 205 -2.29 10.01 16.45
CA ASP A 205 -2.60 11.38 16.04
C ASP A 205 -3.32 11.39 14.68
N ILE A 206 -2.83 10.62 13.71
CA ILE A 206 -3.49 10.52 12.40
C ILE A 206 -4.86 9.84 12.54
N GLY A 207 -4.96 8.77 13.34
CA GLY A 207 -6.22 8.08 13.58
C GLY A 207 -7.31 8.99 14.16
N GLU A 208 -6.95 9.88 15.09
CA GLU A 208 -7.84 10.91 15.64
C GLU A 208 -8.22 11.94 14.59
N ILE A 209 -7.25 12.46 13.82
CA ILE A 209 -7.53 13.43 12.76
C ILE A 209 -8.51 12.88 11.70
N ILE A 210 -8.38 11.62 11.30
CA ILE A 210 -9.26 11.00 10.29
C ILE A 210 -10.67 10.77 10.83
N ASP A 211 -10.80 10.41 12.11
CA ASP A 211 -12.09 10.19 12.78
C ASP A 211 -12.92 11.48 12.78
N GLU A 212 -12.28 12.62 13.01
CA GLU A 212 -12.92 13.95 13.03
C GLU A 212 -13.07 14.58 11.63
N LEU A 213 -12.43 14.03 10.59
CA LEU A 213 -12.42 14.64 9.27
C LEU A 213 -13.76 14.45 8.55
N GLU A 214 -14.48 15.55 8.32
CA GLU A 214 -15.63 15.55 7.42
C GLU A 214 -15.16 15.48 5.96
N VAL A 215 -15.68 14.50 5.22
CA VAL A 215 -15.42 14.34 3.79
C VAL A 215 -16.73 14.39 3.02
N ASN A 216 -16.75 15.20 1.97
CA ASN A 216 -17.86 15.23 1.02
C ASN A 216 -17.79 14.00 0.10
N GLU A 217 -18.92 13.62 -0.50
CA GLU A 217 -19.01 12.53 -1.49
C GLU A 217 -18.11 12.76 -2.71
#